data_AF-A0A7S1F7Z5-F1
#
_entry.id   AF-A0A7S1F7Z5-F1
#
_cell.length_a   1.000
_cell.length_b   1.000
_cell.length_c   1.000
_cell.angle_alpha   90.00
_cell.angle_beta   90.00
_cell.angle_gamma   90.00
#
_symmetry.space_group_name_H-M   'P 1'
#
loop_
_entity.id
_entity.type
_entity.pdbx_description
1 polymer ?
#
loop_
_entity_poly.entity_id
_entity_poly.type
_entity_poly.pdbx_seq_one_letter_code
_entity_poly.pdbx_strand_id
1 'polypeptide(L)'
;MAQEFFGSRNYAFSQSTSRCGMLSFCTGAPSKLLRESEFVPACNRPIPYTSANSKVKACRKGSASSLLVQALASGKSVDFPMVTDICELACNDQPQIDEVVEVLVAAMRQGNDLTRQLKAATVAHELLYDGCARRAMFETPGMLQTLADLRSCSAPFEDGPAEEAVRLLTSEVMKRLLEEFEFGLEV
;
A
#
# COMPACT_ATOMS: atom_id res chain seq x y z
N MET A 1 39.50 23.68 -13.19
CA MET A 1 40.24 22.67 -13.98
C MET A 1 41.14 21.89 -13.04
N ALA A 2 40.77 20.63 -12.77
CA ALA A 2 41.53 19.52 -12.18
C ALA A 2 40.45 18.52 -11.73
N GLN A 3 40.14 17.49 -12.51
CA GLN A 3 40.85 16.22 -12.75
C GLN A 3 40.16 15.08 -12.00
N GLU A 4 39.92 14.03 -12.78
CA GLU A 4 39.07 12.87 -12.57
C GLU A 4 39.61 11.92 -11.48
N PHE A 5 38.72 11.13 -10.87
CA PHE A 5 39.07 9.78 -10.44
C PHE A 5 37.87 8.84 -10.64
N PHE A 6 38.03 7.94 -11.61
CA PHE A 6 37.17 6.79 -11.86
C PHE A 6 37.29 5.77 -10.72
N GLY A 7 36.15 5.20 -10.32
CA GLY A 7 36.07 4.10 -9.35
C GLY A 7 35.00 3.09 -9.73
N SER A 8 35.20 2.39 -10.85
CA SER A 8 34.36 1.28 -11.30
C SER A 8 34.42 0.12 -10.29
N ARG A 9 33.29 -0.25 -9.68
CA ARG A 9 33.15 -1.51 -8.94
C ARG A 9 32.30 -2.49 -9.74
N ASN A 10 32.98 -3.47 -10.32
CA ASN A 10 32.40 -4.69 -10.86
C ASN A 10 31.83 -5.54 -9.72
N TYR A 11 30.53 -5.84 -9.74
CA TYR A 11 29.97 -6.93 -8.94
C TYR A 11 29.63 -8.10 -9.85
N ALA A 12 30.32 -9.21 -9.61
CA ALA A 12 30.18 -10.45 -10.33
C ALA A 12 28.84 -11.12 -10.00
N PHE A 13 28.13 -11.48 -11.07
CA PHE A 13 26.95 -12.31 -11.11
C PHE A 13 27.34 -13.76 -10.79
N SER A 14 26.91 -14.29 -9.63
CA SER A 14 27.07 -15.70 -9.28
C SER A 14 25.75 -16.43 -9.52
N GLN A 15 25.69 -17.16 -10.63
CA GLN A 15 24.63 -18.12 -10.91
C GLN A 15 24.87 -19.39 -10.11
N SER A 16 24.02 -19.67 -9.13
CA SER A 16 23.97 -20.98 -8.48
C SER A 16 22.87 -21.82 -9.11
N THR A 17 23.25 -22.61 -10.12
CA THR A 17 22.46 -23.75 -10.59
C THR A 17 22.61 -24.90 -9.59
N SER A 18 21.53 -25.33 -8.94
CA SER A 18 21.48 -26.68 -8.38
C SER A 18 20.22 -27.41 -8.81
N ARG A 19 20.48 -28.57 -9.40
CA ARG A 19 19.58 -29.50 -10.06
C ARG A 19 18.95 -30.46 -9.06
N CYS A 20 17.82 -31.02 -9.50
CA CYS A 20 17.46 -32.44 -9.38
C CYS A 20 17.14 -32.99 -7.98
N GLY A 21 15.87 -33.31 -7.80
CA GLY A 21 15.38 -34.16 -6.72
C GLY A 21 13.96 -34.66 -7.00
N MET A 22 13.79 -35.38 -8.12
CA MET A 22 12.63 -36.25 -8.32
C MET A 22 12.54 -37.25 -7.17
N LEU A 23 11.42 -37.27 -6.45
CA LEU A 23 10.98 -38.45 -5.74
C LEU A 23 9.57 -38.80 -6.23
N SER A 24 9.51 -39.96 -6.86
CA SER A 24 8.34 -40.64 -7.39
C SER A 24 8.07 -41.87 -6.53
N PHE A 25 6.81 -42.34 -6.58
CA PHE A 25 6.24 -43.57 -5.99
C PHE A 25 6.03 -43.53 -4.45
N CYS A 26 4.92 -43.97 -3.87
CA CYS A 26 4.01 -45.05 -4.27
C CYS A 26 2.53 -44.76 -4.00
N THR A 27 1.73 -45.32 -4.89
CA THR A 27 0.34 -45.76 -4.79
C THR A 27 -0.09 -46.37 -3.46
N GLY A 28 -1.32 -46.09 -3.02
CA GLY A 28 -1.98 -46.85 -1.96
C GLY A 28 -3.34 -46.29 -1.53
N ALA A 29 -4.38 -46.46 -2.36
CA ALA A 29 -5.75 -46.42 -1.86
C ALA A 29 -6.07 -47.78 -1.19
N PRO A 30 -6.83 -47.78 -0.09
CA PRO A 30 -8.15 -48.38 -0.22
C PRO A 30 -9.26 -47.56 0.44
N SER A 31 -10.34 -47.47 -0.32
CA SER A 31 -11.65 -46.96 0.01
C SER A 31 -12.21 -47.62 1.27
N LYS A 32 -12.54 -46.81 2.30
CA LYS A 32 -13.54 -47.18 3.30
C LYS A 32 -14.40 -45.98 3.69
N LEU A 33 -15.66 -46.08 3.27
CA LEU A 33 -16.87 -45.69 4.00
C LEU A 33 -17.01 -44.19 4.32
N LEU A 34 -17.46 -43.45 3.29
CA LEU A 34 -18.31 -42.29 3.49
C LEU A 34 -19.57 -42.74 4.24
N ARG A 35 -19.69 -42.32 5.50
CA ARG A 35 -20.95 -42.30 6.22
C ARG A 35 -21.61 -40.96 5.91
N GLU A 36 -22.51 -40.97 4.93
CA GLU A 36 -23.44 -39.87 4.65
C GLU A 36 -24.22 -39.56 5.93
N SER A 37 -23.84 -38.46 6.58
CA SER A 37 -24.53 -37.91 7.74
C SER A 37 -24.91 -36.49 7.35
N GLU A 38 -26.13 -36.37 6.82
CA GLU A 38 -27.00 -35.19 6.95
C GLU A 38 -26.37 -33.86 6.53
N PHE A 39 -26.29 -33.67 5.21
CA PHE A 39 -26.22 -32.35 4.61
C PHE A 39 -27.56 -31.64 4.85
N VAL A 40 -27.68 -30.95 5.98
CA VAL A 40 -28.79 -30.02 6.21
C VAL A 40 -28.60 -28.87 5.21
N PRO A 41 -29.57 -28.60 4.31
CA PRO A 41 -29.50 -27.41 3.49
C PRO A 41 -29.60 -26.22 4.44
N ALA A 42 -28.51 -25.47 4.59
CA ALA A 42 -28.58 -24.16 5.20
C ALA A 42 -29.58 -23.37 4.37
N CYS A 43 -30.78 -23.15 4.91
CA CYS A 43 -31.71 -22.18 4.35
C CYS A 43 -30.94 -20.86 4.32
N ASN A 44 -30.58 -20.42 3.11
CA ASN A 44 -30.16 -19.07 2.79
C ASN A 44 -31.28 -18.13 3.24
N ARG A 45 -31.29 -17.76 4.52
CA ARG A 45 -32.05 -16.61 4.98
C ARG A 45 -31.26 -15.41 4.45
N PRO A 46 -31.86 -14.57 3.58
CA PRO A 46 -31.32 -13.25 3.33
C PRO A 46 -31.21 -12.59 4.70
N ILE A 47 -30.00 -12.32 5.17
CA ILE A 47 -29.81 -11.40 6.28
C ILE A 47 -30.35 -10.08 5.73
N PRO A 48 -31.42 -9.49 6.30
CA PRO A 48 -31.78 -8.14 5.94
C PRO A 48 -30.64 -7.28 6.46
N TYR A 49 -29.72 -6.91 5.59
CA TYR A 49 -28.88 -5.75 5.80
C TYR A 49 -29.84 -4.58 5.79
N THR A 50 -30.36 -4.24 6.98
CA THR A 50 -30.92 -2.95 7.25
C THR A 50 -29.78 -1.96 7.09
N SER A 51 -29.58 -1.52 5.84
CA SER A 51 -28.78 -0.37 5.45
C SER A 51 -29.49 0.88 5.98
N ALA A 52 -29.48 1.00 7.30
CA ALA A 52 -30.07 2.08 8.07
C ALA A 52 -28.93 2.69 8.89
N ASN A 53 -27.95 3.24 8.18
CA ASN A 53 -27.04 4.21 8.75
C ASN A 53 -26.62 5.19 7.66
N SER A 54 -27.62 5.85 7.07
CA SER A 54 -27.45 7.21 6.54
C SER A 54 -27.17 8.13 7.73
N LYS A 55 -25.99 7.97 8.33
CA LYS A 55 -25.38 8.95 9.21
C LYS A 55 -25.38 10.23 8.41
N VAL A 56 -26.20 11.18 8.84
CA VAL A 56 -26.22 12.56 8.37
C VAL A 56 -24.76 12.99 8.26
N LYS A 57 -24.24 13.10 7.03
CA LYS A 57 -22.93 13.68 6.75
C LYS A 57 -23.03 15.12 7.21
N ALA A 58 -22.67 15.36 8.48
CA ALA A 58 -22.42 16.69 8.96
C ALA A 58 -21.42 17.30 7.98
N CYS A 59 -21.82 18.38 7.33
CA CYS A 59 -21.01 19.12 6.37
C CYS A 59 -19.71 19.51 7.08
N ARG A 60 -18.65 18.71 6.89
CA ARG A 60 -17.34 18.97 7.47
C ARG A 60 -16.76 20.14 6.69
N LYS A 61 -16.66 21.29 7.35
CA LYS A 61 -16.05 22.51 6.82
C LYS A 61 -14.52 22.37 6.85
N GLY A 62 -13.95 21.55 5.97
CA GLY A 62 -12.50 21.38 5.85
C GLY A 62 -12.11 20.76 4.52
N SER A 63 -10.89 21.02 4.05
CA SER A 63 -10.31 20.37 2.87
C SER A 63 -9.79 18.98 3.21
N ALA A 64 -9.66 18.10 2.21
CA ALA A 64 -9.04 16.78 2.36
C ALA A 64 -7.62 16.89 2.93
N SER A 65 -6.83 17.85 2.45
CA SER A 65 -5.47 18.15 2.93
C SER A 65 -5.45 18.52 4.42
N SER A 66 -6.39 19.36 4.88
CA SER A 66 -6.50 19.73 6.30
C SER A 66 -6.85 18.55 7.20
N LEU A 67 -7.70 17.64 6.71
CA LEU A 67 -8.11 16.44 7.42
C LEU A 67 -6.95 15.44 7.49
N LEU A 68 -6.18 15.29 6.41
CA LEU A 68 -4.95 14.50 6.40
C LEU A 68 -3.90 15.04 7.39
N VAL A 69 -3.65 16.35 7.42
CA VAL A 69 -2.73 16.96 8.39
C VAL A 69 -3.16 16.65 9.83
N GLN A 70 -4.45 16.70 10.12
CA GLN A 70 -4.99 16.31 11.42
C GLN A 70 -4.77 14.81 11.72
N ALA A 71 -4.97 13.93 10.73
CA ALA A 71 -4.76 12.50 10.85
C ALA A 71 -3.30 12.15 11.17
N LEU A 72 -2.37 12.89 10.55
CA LEU A 72 -0.94 12.71 10.70
C LEU A 72 -0.39 13.27 12.01
N ALA A 73 -1.13 14.12 12.73
CA ALA A 73 -0.68 14.71 13.99
C ALA A 73 -0.36 13.65 15.05
N SER A 74 0.64 13.95 15.90
CA SER A 74 1.04 13.09 17.01
C SER A 74 -0.14 12.86 17.98
N GLY A 75 -0.31 11.63 18.45
CA GLY A 75 -1.40 11.26 19.36
C GLY A 75 -2.78 11.09 18.71
N LYS A 76 -2.90 11.25 17.39
CA LYS A 76 -4.09 10.85 16.63
C LYS A 76 -3.90 9.46 16.01
N SER A 77 -4.97 8.71 15.84
CA SER A 77 -4.98 7.49 15.03
C SER A 77 -5.56 7.79 13.65
N VAL A 78 -5.01 7.15 12.63
CA VAL A 78 -5.68 7.06 11.33
C VAL A 78 -6.65 5.89 11.45
N ASP A 79 -7.95 6.16 11.41
CA ASP A 79 -8.98 5.14 11.38
C ASP A 79 -9.65 5.10 10.00
N PHE A 80 -10.31 3.99 9.69
CA PHE A 80 -10.97 3.80 8.39
C PHE A 80 -12.01 4.88 8.06
N PRO A 81 -12.85 5.36 8.99
CA PRO A 81 -13.72 6.50 8.73
C PRO A 81 -12.97 7.76 8.30
N MET A 82 -11.86 8.09 8.96
CA MET A 82 -11.06 9.26 8.63
C MET A 82 -10.43 9.16 7.24
N VAL A 83 -9.89 7.99 6.88
CA VAL A 83 -9.37 7.76 5.52
C VAL A 83 -10.48 7.86 4.49
N THR A 84 -11.65 7.30 4.80
CA THR A 84 -12.84 7.40 3.94
C THR A 84 -13.23 8.87 3.73
N ASP A 85 -13.26 9.69 4.80
CA ASP A 85 -13.58 11.11 4.69
C ASP A 85 -12.56 11.87 3.81
N ILE A 86 -11.26 11.54 3.90
CA ILE A 86 -10.22 12.12 3.02
C ILE A 86 -10.47 11.77 1.56
N CYS A 87 -10.66 10.48 1.28
CA CYS A 87 -10.91 9.98 -0.08
C CYS A 87 -12.19 10.59 -0.67
N GLU A 88 -13.26 10.70 0.11
CA GLU A 88 -14.52 11.29 -0.32
C GLU A 88 -14.41 12.80 -0.60
N LEU A 89 -13.65 13.55 0.21
CA LEU A 89 -13.43 14.99 0.01
C LEU A 89 -12.55 15.28 -1.20
N ALA A 90 -11.56 14.43 -1.45
CA ALA A 90 -10.67 14.56 -2.61
C ALA A 90 -11.28 13.99 -3.91
N CYS A 91 -12.33 13.16 -3.82
CA CYS A 91 -12.89 12.46 -4.97
C CYS A 91 -13.38 13.45 -6.05
N ASN A 92 -12.82 13.31 -7.26
CA ASN A 92 -13.08 14.18 -8.42
C ASN A 92 -12.70 15.66 -8.23
N ASP A 93 -11.89 16.01 -7.23
CA ASP A 93 -11.36 17.36 -7.01
C ASP A 93 -9.84 17.34 -7.14
N GLN A 94 -9.34 17.57 -8.36
CA GLN A 94 -7.91 17.45 -8.67
C GLN A 94 -7.02 18.36 -7.79
N PRO A 95 -7.33 19.65 -7.58
CA PRO A 95 -6.58 20.47 -6.62
C PRO A 95 -6.49 19.86 -5.22
N GLN A 96 -7.58 19.28 -4.69
CA GLN A 96 -7.53 18.63 -3.39
C GLN A 96 -6.69 17.35 -3.39
N ILE A 97 -6.74 16.57 -4.48
CA ILE A 97 -5.89 15.39 -4.65
C ILE A 97 -4.41 15.80 -4.65
N ASP A 98 -4.04 16.81 -5.43
CA ASP A 98 -2.65 17.26 -5.55
C ASP A 98 -2.12 17.71 -4.18
N GLU A 99 -2.87 18.54 -3.44
CA GLU A 99 -2.51 18.94 -2.07
C GLU A 99 -2.37 17.75 -1.12
N VAL A 100 -3.27 16.78 -1.20
CA VAL A 100 -3.19 15.55 -0.38
C VAL A 100 -1.91 14.79 -0.67
N VAL A 101 -1.57 14.61 -1.95
CA VAL A 101 -0.36 13.88 -2.37
C VAL A 101 0.91 14.61 -1.93
N GLU A 102 0.96 15.94 -2.03
CA GLU A 102 2.09 16.73 -1.52
C GLU A 102 2.29 16.54 -0.01
N VAL A 103 1.20 16.56 0.77
CA VAL A 103 1.25 16.31 2.22
C VAL A 103 1.75 14.90 2.52
N LEU A 104 1.35 13.90 1.73
CA LEU A 104 1.81 12.52 1.88
C LEU A 104 3.32 12.40 1.64
N VAL A 105 3.84 12.98 0.55
CA VAL A 105 5.29 12.99 0.25
C VAL A 105 6.05 13.64 1.40
N ALA A 106 5.61 14.79 1.88
CA ALA A 106 6.23 15.49 2.99
C ALA A 106 6.23 14.66 4.27
N ALA A 107 5.13 13.97 4.58
CA ALA A 107 5.01 13.12 5.77
C ALA A 107 5.90 11.87 5.71
N MET A 108 6.02 11.25 4.53
CA MET A 108 6.84 10.06 4.32
C MET A 108 8.35 10.36 4.39
N ARG A 109 8.78 11.54 3.93
CA ARG A 109 10.19 11.97 3.95
C ARG A 109 10.74 12.30 5.33
N GLN A 110 9.89 12.49 6.34
CA GLN A 110 10.34 12.82 7.69
C GLN A 110 10.89 11.56 8.39
N GLY A 111 12.14 11.21 8.04
CA GLY A 111 12.82 9.94 8.34
C GLY A 111 12.93 9.52 9.81
N ASN A 112 12.55 10.38 10.76
CA ASN A 112 12.63 10.09 12.19
C ASN A 112 11.26 9.82 12.83
N ASP A 113 10.15 9.93 12.09
CA ASP A 113 8.80 9.71 12.62
C ASP A 113 8.12 8.53 11.90
N LEU A 114 8.48 7.32 12.32
CA LEU A 114 7.95 6.08 11.78
C LEU A 114 6.43 5.98 11.90
N THR A 115 5.85 6.51 12.98
CA THR A 115 4.39 6.51 13.16
C THR A 115 3.71 7.36 12.10
N ARG A 116 4.24 8.55 11.81
CA ARG A 116 3.75 9.42 10.76
C ARG A 116 3.95 8.80 9.37
N GLN A 117 5.08 8.16 9.12
CA GLN A 117 5.34 7.44 7.88
C GLN A 117 4.34 6.30 7.65
N LEU A 118 4.08 5.47 8.67
CA LEU A 118 3.09 4.40 8.61
C LEU A 118 1.70 4.93 8.29
N LYS A 119 1.26 5.97 8.99
CA LYS A 119 -0.03 6.63 8.71
C LYS A 119 -0.12 7.14 7.27
N ALA A 120 0.91 7.81 6.79
CA ALA A 120 0.95 8.32 5.42
C ALA A 120 0.93 7.18 4.39
N ALA A 121 1.70 6.10 4.63
CA ALA A 121 1.72 4.92 3.79
C ALA A 121 0.35 4.22 3.74
N THR A 122 -0.36 4.14 4.89
CA THR A 122 -1.73 3.62 4.93
C THR A 122 -2.68 4.46 4.09
N VAL A 123 -2.66 5.80 4.24
CA VAL A 123 -3.54 6.67 3.43
C VAL A 123 -3.20 6.55 1.94
N ALA A 124 -1.92 6.55 1.57
CA ALA A 124 -1.50 6.38 0.17
C ALA A 124 -1.95 5.04 -0.42
N HIS A 125 -1.90 3.96 0.36
CA HIS A 125 -2.40 2.66 -0.04
C HIS A 125 -3.91 2.67 -0.29
N GLU A 126 -4.70 3.34 0.56
CA GLU A 126 -6.14 3.48 0.33
C GLU A 126 -6.47 4.38 -0.87
N LEU A 127 -5.64 5.38 -1.18
CA LEU A 127 -5.79 6.19 -2.39
C LEU A 127 -5.55 5.42 -3.69
N LEU A 128 -4.96 4.20 -3.63
CA LEU A 128 -4.83 3.35 -4.82
C LEU A 128 -6.18 2.95 -5.42
N TYR A 129 -7.28 3.03 -4.67
CA TYR A 129 -8.61 2.72 -5.20
C TYR A 129 -9.17 3.83 -6.09
N ASP A 130 -8.62 5.05 -6.07
CA ASP A 130 -9.03 6.17 -6.91
C ASP A 130 -8.07 6.40 -8.08
N GLY A 131 -8.59 6.43 -9.31
CA GLY A 131 -7.76 6.56 -10.51
C GLY A 131 -7.08 7.92 -10.66
N CYS A 132 -7.74 9.00 -10.22
CA CYS A 132 -7.18 10.35 -10.28
C CYS A 132 -6.06 10.50 -9.24
N ALA A 133 -6.25 9.95 -8.04
CA ALA A 133 -5.24 9.92 -7.00
C ALA A 133 -4.01 9.09 -7.41
N ARG A 134 -4.19 7.94 -8.05
CA ARG A 134 -3.05 7.16 -8.60
C ARG A 134 -2.25 7.97 -9.61
N ARG A 135 -2.92 8.63 -10.57
CA ARG A 135 -2.24 9.49 -11.55
C ARG A 135 -1.49 10.62 -10.87
N ALA A 136 -2.13 11.34 -9.95
CA ALA A 136 -1.51 12.42 -9.19
C ALA A 136 -0.29 11.94 -8.38
N MET A 137 -0.38 10.78 -7.71
CA MET A 137 0.75 10.18 -7.00
C MET A 137 1.91 9.84 -7.94
N PHE A 138 1.63 9.30 -9.13
CA PHE A 138 2.66 8.99 -10.12
C PHE A 138 3.35 10.26 -10.67
N GLU A 139 2.57 11.29 -10.98
CA GLU A 139 3.05 12.54 -11.57
C GLU A 139 3.72 13.49 -10.55
N THR A 140 3.41 13.34 -9.26
CA THR A 140 3.94 14.23 -8.22
C THR A 140 5.46 14.07 -8.05
N PRO A 141 6.24 15.16 -8.19
CA PRO A 141 7.68 15.12 -8.05
C PRO A 141 8.15 14.51 -6.74
N GLY A 142 8.93 13.42 -6.87
CA GLY A 142 9.58 12.79 -5.73
C GLY A 142 8.71 11.87 -4.89
N MET A 143 7.46 11.60 -5.29
CA MET A 143 6.66 10.51 -4.71
C MET A 143 7.38 9.17 -4.89
N LEU A 144 7.70 8.78 -6.13
CA LEU A 144 8.37 7.50 -6.42
C LEU A 144 9.72 7.35 -5.71
N GLN A 145 10.51 8.43 -5.65
CA GLN A 145 11.77 8.43 -4.90
C GLN A 145 11.53 8.17 -3.42
N THR A 146 10.54 8.83 -2.82
CA THR A 146 10.21 8.67 -1.40
C THR A 146 9.76 7.25 -1.08
N LEU A 147 8.95 6.65 -1.96
CA LEU A 147 8.52 5.25 -1.82
C LEU A 147 9.71 4.29 -1.94
N ALA A 148 10.64 4.55 -2.87
CA ALA A 148 11.86 3.76 -3.02
C ALA A 148 12.76 3.84 -1.78
N ASP A 149 12.95 5.03 -1.23
CA ASP A 149 13.77 5.27 -0.03
C ASP A 149 13.19 4.51 1.18
N LEU A 150 11.87 4.58 1.38
CA LEU A 150 11.19 3.87 2.47
C LEU A 150 11.28 2.35 2.33
N ARG A 151 11.23 1.83 1.09
CA ARG A 151 11.42 0.40 0.82
C ARG A 151 12.83 -0.08 1.13
N SER A 152 13.83 0.78 0.89
CA SER A 152 15.25 0.47 1.09
C SER A 152 15.74 0.72 2.52
N CYS A 153 14.93 1.36 3.36
CA CYS A 153 15.20 1.51 4.79
C CYS A 153 15.00 0.15 5.50
N SER A 154 16.09 -0.61 5.60
CA SER A 154 16.21 -1.76 6.51
C SER A 154 17.44 -1.55 7.37
N ALA A 155 17.24 -1.38 8.68
CA ALA A 155 18.36 -1.53 9.59
C ALA A 155 18.71 -3.03 9.65
N PRO A 156 20.00 -3.41 9.64
CA PRO A 156 20.40 -4.83 9.58
C PRO A 156 20.04 -5.65 10.83
N PHE A 157 19.47 -5.04 11.88
CA PHE A 157 19.11 -5.70 13.12
C PHE A 157 17.75 -5.19 13.59
N GLU A 158 16.74 -6.04 13.38
CA GLU A 158 15.36 -5.96 13.87
C GLU A 158 14.50 -4.81 13.32
N ASP A 159 13.95 -5.03 12.11
CA ASP A 159 12.80 -4.26 11.70
C ASP A 159 11.62 -4.56 12.62
N GLY A 160 11.13 -3.53 13.32
CA GLY A 160 9.90 -3.67 14.11
C GLY A 160 8.68 -3.87 13.20
N PRO A 161 7.55 -4.41 13.71
CA PRO A 161 6.33 -4.63 12.91
C PRO A 161 5.84 -3.38 12.17
N ALA A 162 6.09 -2.19 12.71
CA ALA A 162 5.73 -0.92 12.07
C ALA A 162 6.62 -0.58 10.86
N GLU A 163 7.93 -0.89 10.91
CA GLU A 163 8.86 -0.68 9.78
C GLU A 163 8.55 -1.65 8.65
N GLU A 164 8.27 -2.91 8.99
CA GLU A 164 7.81 -3.92 8.03
C GLU A 164 6.51 -3.46 7.36
N ALA A 165 5.53 -2.98 8.13
CA ALA A 165 4.27 -2.47 7.58
C ALA A 165 4.48 -1.28 6.63
N VAL A 166 5.36 -0.32 6.98
CA VAL A 166 5.73 0.80 6.08
C VAL A 166 6.30 0.27 4.78
N ARG A 167 7.25 -0.67 4.82
CA ARG A 167 7.86 -1.24 3.62
C ARG A 167 6.85 -1.98 2.76
N LEU A 168 5.97 -2.79 3.35
CA LEU A 168 4.96 -3.55 2.62
C LEU A 168 3.99 -2.61 1.90
N LEU A 169 3.45 -1.63 2.61
CA LEU A 169 2.51 -0.66 2.04
C LEU A 169 3.17 0.19 0.94
N THR A 170 4.35 0.71 1.18
CA THR A 170 5.07 1.54 0.19
C THR A 170 5.50 0.73 -1.04
N SER A 171 5.86 -0.54 -0.86
CA SER A 171 6.17 -1.44 -1.98
C SER A 171 4.95 -1.70 -2.85
N GLU A 172 3.78 -1.95 -2.25
CA GLU A 172 2.55 -2.17 -3.01
C GLU A 172 2.09 -0.90 -3.74
N VAL A 173 2.15 0.26 -3.07
CA VAL A 173 1.88 1.56 -3.71
C VAL A 173 2.79 1.77 -4.91
N MET A 174 4.11 1.63 -4.74
CA MET A 174 5.06 1.83 -5.83
C MET A 174 4.81 0.87 -6.98
N LYS A 175 4.67 -0.43 -6.70
CA LYS A 175 4.38 -1.45 -7.70
C LYS A 175 3.14 -1.09 -8.50
N ARG A 176 2.05 -0.74 -7.82
CA ARG A 176 0.76 -0.45 -8.47
C ARG A 176 0.79 0.78 -9.37
N LEU A 177 1.57 1.80 -8.99
CA LEU A 177 1.77 3.01 -9.80
C LEU A 177 2.63 2.71 -11.05
N LEU A 178 3.72 1.96 -10.90
CA LEU A 178 4.59 1.60 -12.03
C LEU A 178 3.90 0.66 -13.02
N GLU A 179 3.16 -0.35 -12.53
CA GLU A 179 2.37 -1.25 -13.38
C GLU A 179 1.35 -0.52 -14.25
N GLU A 180 0.78 0.58 -13.75
CA GLU A 180 -0.26 1.33 -14.48
C GLU A 180 0.31 2.38 -15.44
N PHE A 181 1.41 3.06 -15.07
CA PHE A 181 1.87 4.24 -15.83
C PHE A 181 3.27 4.10 -16.45
N GLU A 182 4.13 3.19 -15.99
CA GLU A 182 5.48 3.01 -16.56
C GLU A 182 5.43 2.22 -17.88
N PHE A 183 4.55 1.22 -17.97
CA PHE A 183 4.33 0.43 -19.20
C PHE A 183 3.43 1.11 -20.24
N GLY A 184 2.92 2.32 -19.94
CA GLY A 184 2.09 3.10 -20.87
C GLY A 184 2.86 4.02 -21.82
N LEU A 185 4.21 4.04 -21.74
CA LEU A 185 5.08 4.97 -22.47
C LEU A 185 5.69 4.39 -23.76
N GLU A 186 5.31 3.19 -24.19
CA GLU A 186 5.64 2.69 -25.53
C GLU A 186 4.67 3.28 -26.57
N VAL A 187 5.01 4.45 -27.12
CA VAL A 187 4.45 5.00 -28.38
C VAL A 187 5.58 5.38 -29.33
#